data_AF-A0A2W7NZZ1-F1
#
_entry.id   AF-A0A2W7NZZ1-F1
#
_cell.length_a   1.000
_cell.length_b   1.000
_cell.length_c   1.000
_cell.angle_alpha   90.00
_cell.angle_beta   90.00
_cell.angle_gamma   90.00
#
_symmetry.space_group_name_H-M   'P 1'
#
loop_
_entity.id
_entity.type
_entity.pdbx_description
1 polymer ?
#
loop_
_entity_poly.entity_id
_entity_poly.type
_entity_poly.pdbx_seq_one_letter_code
_entity_poly.pdbx_strand_id
1 'polypeptide(L)' 'MLAALTNTFKAAVAVAISPAAVIADLATLPSTAYDGKPAFGKTAAVLSKAGDAMNAALRPTAPNGETR' A
#
# COMPACT_ATOMS: atom_id res chain seq x y z
N MET A 1 -19.83 -6.06 4.73
CA MET A 1 -19.29 -7.08 3.79
C MET A 1 -18.67 -6.46 2.54
N LEU A 2 -19.37 -5.56 1.82
CA LEU A 2 -18.84 -4.91 0.61
C LEU A 2 -17.54 -4.10 0.85
N ALA A 3 -17.47 -3.33 1.95
CA ALA A 3 -16.28 -2.53 2.29
C ALA A 3 -15.02 -3.38 2.54
N ALA A 4 -15.16 -4.51 3.25
CA ALA A 4 -14.06 -5.44 3.47
C ALA A 4 -13.57 -6.04 2.14
N LEU A 5 -14.49 -6.42 1.25
CA LEU A 5 -14.14 -6.93 -0.08
C LEU A 5 -13.40 -5.88 -0.91
N THR A 6 -13.89 -4.63 -0.95
CA THR A 6 -13.24 -3.52 -1.67
C THR A 6 -11.83 -3.26 -1.13
N ASN A 7 -11.64 -3.31 0.19
CA ASN A 7 -10.35 -3.11 0.83
C ASN A 7 -9.37 -4.26 0.54
N THR A 8 -9.84 -5.51 0.52
CA THR A 8 -9.04 -6.67 0.09
C THR A 8 -8.60 -6.54 -1.37
N PHE A 9 -9.49 -6.10 -2.28
CA PHE A 9 -9.13 -5.85 -3.68
C PHE A 9 -8.07 -4.75 -3.82
N LYS A 10 -8.19 -3.65 -3.06
CA LYS A 10 -7.19 -2.58 -3.06
C LYS A 10 -5.82 -3.09 -2.58
N ALA A 11 -5.78 -3.92 -1.56
CA ALA A 11 -4.55 -4.55 -1.09
C ALA A 11 -3.94 -5.48 -2.14
N ALA A 12 -4.76 -6.34 -2.77
CA ALA A 12 -4.31 -7.25 -3.82
C ALA A 12 -3.72 -6.50 -5.04
N VAL A 13 -4.39 -5.43 -5.49
CA VAL A 13 -3.89 -4.58 -6.57
C VAL A 13 -2.58 -3.90 -6.18
N ALA A 14 -2.48 -3.37 -4.96
CA ALA A 14 -1.27 -2.71 -4.47
C ALA A 14 -0.06 -3.68 -4.41
N VAL A 15 -0.27 -4.93 -4.00
CA VAL A 15 0.76 -5.98 -4.05
C VAL A 15 1.14 -6.30 -5.50
N ALA A 16 0.16 -6.44 -6.39
CA ALA A 16 0.39 -6.75 -7.80
C ALA A 16 1.18 -5.66 -8.55
N ILE A 17 1.00 -4.38 -8.20
CA ILE A 17 1.75 -3.26 -8.82
C ILE A 17 3.09 -2.99 -8.14
N SER A 18 3.39 -3.63 -7.00
CA SER A 18 4.65 -3.42 -6.28
C SER A 18 5.90 -3.67 -7.14
N PRO A 19 5.96 -4.63 -8.10
CA PRO A 19 7.12 -4.77 -8.98
C PRO A 19 7.34 -3.56 -9.88
N ALA A 20 6.27 -2.93 -10.38
CA ALA A 20 6.38 -1.71 -11.18
C ALA A 20 6.88 -0.53 -10.33
N ALA A 21 6.48 -0.46 -9.05
CA ALA A 21 7.00 0.53 -8.12
C ALA A 21 8.50 0.32 -7.83
N VAL A 22 8.95 -0.93 -7.70
CA VAL A 22 10.36 -1.29 -7.54
C VAL A 22 11.18 -0.85 -8.75
N ILE A 23 10.69 -1.11 -9.96
CA ILE A 23 11.36 -0.66 -11.20
C ILE A 23 11.45 0.87 -11.24
N ALA A 24 10.37 1.57 -10.87
CA ALA A 24 10.36 3.03 -10.84
C ALA A 24 11.31 3.59 -9.78
N ASP A 25 11.45 2.95 -8.63
CA ASP A 25 12.44 3.31 -7.62
C ASP A 25 13.85 3.06 -8.13
N LEU A 26 14.11 1.92 -8.77
CA LEU A 26 15.40 1.59 -9.37
C LEU A 26 15.84 2.61 -10.43
N ALA A 27 14.91 3.04 -11.28
CA ALA A 27 15.18 4.09 -12.26
C ALA A 27 15.51 5.44 -11.62
N THR A 28 14.99 5.70 -10.41
CA THR A 28 15.24 6.94 -9.65
C THR A 28 16.24 6.79 -8.52
N LEU A 29 16.90 5.63 -8.37
CA LEU A 29 17.92 5.39 -7.35
C LEU A 29 19.08 6.40 -7.41
N PRO A 30 19.61 6.76 -8.60
CA PRO A 30 20.70 7.73 -8.67
C PRO A 30 20.28 9.09 -8.13
N SER A 31 19.13 9.62 -8.57
CA SER A 31 18.65 10.94 -8.14
C SER A 31 18.21 10.96 -6.68
N THR A 32 17.64 9.87 -6.16
CA THR A 32 17.28 9.78 -4.73
C THR A 32 18.50 9.78 -3.81
N ALA A 33 19.61 9.16 -4.23
CA ALA A 33 20.87 9.20 -3.50
C ALA A 33 21.47 10.63 -3.44
N TYR A 34 21.40 11.38 -4.56
CA TYR A 34 21.86 12.77 -4.59
C TYR A 34 20.97 13.73 -3.78
N ASP A 35 19.66 13.50 -3.77
CA ASP A 35 18.68 14.31 -3.04
C ASP A 35 18.58 13.97 -1.53
N GLY A 36 19.34 12.98 -1.05
CA GLY A 36 19.24 12.49 0.33
C GLY A 36 17.89 11.85 0.68
N LYS A 37 17.13 11.42 -0.34
CA LYS A 37 15.82 10.78 -0.16
C LYS A 37 15.99 9.28 0.10
N PRO A 38 15.08 8.66 0.87
CA PRO A 38 15.13 7.22 1.13
C PRO A 38 14.98 6.43 -0.17
N ALA A 39 15.87 5.45 -0.37
CA ALA A 39 15.77 4.48 -1.45
C ALA A 39 14.47 3.67 -1.30
N PHE A 40 13.86 3.29 -2.42
CA PHE A 40 12.63 2.51 -2.48
C PHE A 40 11.39 3.18 -1.82
N GLY A 41 11.37 4.52 -1.74
CA GLY A 41 10.28 5.26 -1.12
C GLY A 41 8.91 5.03 -1.78
N LYS A 42 8.86 4.85 -3.12
CA LYS A 42 7.57 4.60 -3.81
C LYS A 42 7.07 3.19 -3.52
N THR A 43 7.96 2.21 -3.54
CA THR A 43 7.69 0.82 -3.18
C THR A 43 7.16 0.74 -1.76
N ALA A 44 7.85 1.39 -0.81
CA ALA A 44 7.41 1.46 0.58
C ALA A 44 6.01 2.09 0.72
N ALA A 45 5.73 3.18 0.00
CA ALA A 45 4.41 3.82 0.01
C ALA A 45 3.30 2.92 -0.55
N VAL A 46 3.58 2.16 -1.62
CA VAL A 46 2.64 1.19 -2.21
C VAL A 46 2.33 0.05 -1.24
N LEU A 47 3.36 -0.53 -0.62
CA LEU A 47 3.23 -1.60 0.37
C LEU A 47 2.51 -1.12 1.64
N SER A 48 2.82 0.09 2.13
CA SER A 48 2.13 0.67 3.29
C SER A 48 0.64 0.83 3.03
N LYS A 49 0.26 1.38 1.87
CA LYS A 49 -1.17 1.48 1.47
C LYS A 49 -1.84 0.12 1.35
N ALA A 50 -1.13 -0.90 0.87
CA ALA A 50 -1.64 -2.27 0.83
C ALA A 50 -1.91 -2.80 2.25
N GLY A 51 -0.97 -2.60 3.17
CA GLY A 51 -1.09 -2.98 4.57
C GLY A 51 -2.24 -2.29 5.27
N ASP A 52 -2.41 -0.97 5.06
CA ASP A 52 -3.51 -0.19 5.62
C ASP A 52 -4.86 -0.68 5.09
N ALA A 53 -4.96 -0.95 3.79
CA ALA A 53 -6.16 -1.50 3.18
C ALA A 53 -6.48 -2.90 3.72
N MET A 54 -5.48 -3.77 3.88
CA MET A 54 -5.67 -5.09 4.49
C MET A 54 -6.13 -4.98 5.95
N ASN A 55 -5.50 -4.10 6.74
CA ASN A 55 -5.86 -3.90 8.13
C ASN A 55 -7.31 -3.37 8.23
N ALA A 56 -7.70 -2.44 7.38
CA ALA A 56 -9.08 -1.96 7.29
C ALA A 56 -10.08 -3.03 6.82
N ALA A 57 -9.65 -4.03 6.04
CA ALA A 57 -10.48 -5.18 5.67
C ALA A 57 -10.66 -6.18 6.81
N LEU A 58 -9.65 -6.31 7.69
CA LEU A 58 -9.62 -7.23 8.81
C LEU A 58 -10.25 -6.65 10.09
N ARG A 59 -10.36 -5.31 10.22
CA ARG A 59 -11.06 -4.68 11.35
C ARG A 59 -12.54 -5.05 11.33
N PRO A 60 -13.08 -5.69 12.39
CA PRO A 60 -14.50 -6.00 12.48
C PRO A 60 -15.30 -4.70 12.41
N THR A 61 -16.24 -4.61 11.46
CA THR A 61 -17.29 -3.60 11.54
C THR A 61 -18.16 -4.03 12.73
N ALA A 62 -18.26 -3.23 13.79
CA ALA A 62 -19.24 -3.50 14.84
C ALA A 62 -20.63 -3.62 14.17
N PRO A 63 -21.55 -4.46 14.68
CA PRO A 63 -22.88 -4.66 14.09
C PRO A 63 -23.72 -3.36 13.97
N ASN A 64 -23.22 -2.26 14.51
CA ASN A 64 -23.81 -0.93 14.60
C ASN A 64 -23.23 0.08 13.60
N GLY A 65 -22.26 -0.30 12.76
CA GLY A 65 -21.65 0.62 11.79
C GLY A 65 -20.58 1.57 12.33
N GLU A 66 -20.17 1.44 13.59
CA GLU A 66 -19.03 2.19 14.14
C GLU A 66 -17.76 1.34 14.21
N THR A 67 -16.66 1.89 13.71
CA THR A 67 -15.32 1.28 13.78
C THR A 67 -14.76 1.44 15.20
N ARG A 68 -14.43 0.33 15.86
CA ARG A 68 -13.63 0.32 17.10
C ARG A 68 -12.12 0.28 16.80
#